data_AF-A0A3M8DNY4-F1
#
_entry.id   AF-A0A3M8DNY4-F1
#
_cell.length_a   1.000
_cell.length_b   1.000
_cell.length_c   1.000
_cell.angle_alpha   90.00
_cell.angle_beta   90.00
_cell.angle_gamma   90.00
#
_symmetry.space_group_name_H-M   'P 1'
#
loop_
_entity.id
_entity.type
_entity.pdbx_description
1 polymer ?
#
loop_
_entity_poly.entity_id
_entity_poly.type
_entity_poly.pdbx_seq_one_letter_code
_entity_poly.pdbx_strand_id
1 'polypeptide(L)'
;MENGAWSISGMLSWLRDETNADFAAIALMEEHEQRMRWQYASGNRNERYKKIIFSRKGMIGNVLRSGRLMMIPSFFPKSGDDPSEYAILLAEGLKSAVAVPVMHEESICGVLLVGCRQIRVFTEELSKIVSAAEWLGDTLRS
;
A
#
# COMPACT_ATOMS: atom_id res chain seq x y z
N MET A 1 -22.77 0.42 0.01
CA MET A 1 -21.85 1.38 0.63
C MET A 1 -22.51 2.75 0.52
N GLU A 2 -22.79 3.41 1.64
CA GLU A 2 -23.55 4.68 1.66
C GLU A 2 -22.69 5.87 1.19
N ASN A 3 -23.30 6.72 0.34
CA ASN A 3 -22.69 7.82 -0.42
C ASN A 3 -22.35 9.08 0.40
N GLY A 4 -21.61 8.94 1.50
CA GLY A 4 -20.84 10.07 2.05
C GLY A 4 -19.47 10.07 1.39
N ALA A 5 -19.01 11.14 0.75
CA ALA A 5 -17.69 11.16 0.11
C ALA A 5 -16.58 10.96 1.16
N TRP A 6 -16.05 9.74 1.25
CA TRP A 6 -14.95 9.40 2.14
C TRP A 6 -13.71 10.18 1.71
N SER A 7 -12.92 10.66 2.67
CA SER A 7 -11.55 11.10 2.36
C SER A 7 -10.64 9.87 2.18
N ILE A 8 -9.51 10.01 1.47
CA ILE A 8 -8.50 8.95 1.33
C ILE A 8 -8.06 8.45 2.72
N SER A 9 -7.82 9.37 3.66
CA SER A 9 -7.47 9.01 5.04
C SER A 9 -8.58 8.23 5.76
N GLY A 10 -9.84 8.62 5.56
CA GLY A 10 -11.00 7.89 6.09
C GLY A 10 -11.08 6.47 5.55
N MET A 11 -10.91 6.30 4.23
CA MET A 11 -10.90 5.00 3.57
C MET A 11 -9.77 4.11 4.11
N LEU A 12 -8.55 4.64 4.27
CA LEU A 12 -7.43 3.88 4.83
C LEU A 12 -7.67 3.47 6.29
N SER A 13 -8.32 4.34 7.09
CA SER A 13 -8.68 3.99 8.46
C SER A 13 -9.71 2.86 8.50
N TRP A 14 -10.78 2.97 7.72
CA TRP A 14 -11.79 1.93 7.63
C TRP A 14 -11.21 0.61 7.13
N LEU A 15 -10.40 0.64 6.08
CA LEU A 15 -9.79 -0.58 5.55
C LEU A 15 -8.89 -1.25 6.59
N ARG A 16 -8.09 -0.47 7.31
CA ARG A 16 -7.23 -0.99 8.39
C ARG A 16 -8.08 -1.71 9.45
N ASP A 17 -9.18 -1.08 9.88
CA ASP A 17 -10.04 -1.64 10.93
C ASP A 17 -10.79 -2.90 10.43
N GLU A 18 -11.36 -2.86 9.22
CA GLU A 18 -12.09 -3.97 8.60
C GLU A 18 -11.23 -5.19 8.24
N THR A 19 -9.94 -4.97 8.05
CA THR A 19 -8.95 -6.02 7.84
C THR A 19 -8.21 -6.37 9.11
N ASN A 20 -8.52 -5.74 10.25
CA ASN A 20 -7.81 -5.90 11.51
C ASN A 20 -6.28 -5.80 11.34
N ALA A 21 -5.84 -4.91 10.45
CA ALA A 21 -4.44 -4.70 10.13
C ALA A 21 -3.83 -3.65 11.06
N ASP A 22 -2.50 -3.68 11.19
CA ASP A 22 -1.78 -2.67 11.96
C ASP A 22 -1.63 -1.34 11.23
N PHE A 23 -1.60 -1.42 9.89
CA PHE A 23 -1.17 -0.33 9.02
C PHE A 23 -1.85 -0.43 7.66
N ALA A 24 -2.27 0.72 7.12
CA ALA A 24 -2.71 0.86 5.73
C ALA A 24 -2.13 2.15 5.15
N ALA A 25 -1.63 2.13 3.93
CA ALA A 25 -1.09 3.31 3.28
C ALA A 25 -1.26 3.28 1.77
N ILE A 26 -1.22 4.45 1.15
CA ILE A 26 -1.22 4.61 -0.30
C ILE A 26 0.00 5.39 -0.76
N ALA A 27 0.65 4.86 -1.78
CA ALA A 27 1.66 5.57 -2.54
C ALA A 27 1.13 5.94 -3.90
N LEU A 28 1.45 7.16 -4.34
CA LEU A 28 0.98 7.71 -5.61
C LEU A 28 2.15 8.17 -6.46
N MET A 29 1.97 8.12 -7.77
CA MET A 29 2.93 8.68 -8.73
C MET A 29 3.02 10.19 -8.59
N GLU A 30 4.25 10.70 -8.55
CA GLU A 30 4.52 12.13 -8.74
C GLU A 30 4.58 12.42 -10.25
N GLU A 31 3.80 13.41 -10.70
CA GLU A 31 3.55 13.69 -12.13
C GLU A 31 4.83 13.95 -12.95
N HIS A 32 5.91 14.38 -12.31
CA HIS A 32 7.12 14.83 -13.00
C HIS A 32 8.36 13.92 -12.83
N GLU A 33 8.40 13.00 -11.86
CA GLU A 33 9.66 12.35 -11.47
C GLU A 33 9.75 10.83 -11.69
N GLN A 34 8.72 10.17 -12.26
CA GLN A 34 8.66 8.69 -12.35
C GLN A 34 8.92 7.99 -11.00
N ARG A 35 8.64 8.70 -9.90
CA ARG A 35 8.85 8.29 -8.52
C ARG A 35 7.49 8.20 -7.85
N MET A 36 7.40 7.31 -6.87
CA MET A 36 6.25 7.22 -6.00
C MET A 36 6.64 7.54 -4.57
N ARG A 37 5.69 8.17 -3.88
CA ARG A 37 5.80 8.53 -2.47
C ARG A 37 4.56 8.08 -1.72
N TRP A 38 4.76 7.55 -0.52
CA TRP A 38 3.67 7.28 0.41
C TRP A 38 3.06 8.61 0.88
N GLN A 39 1.85 8.90 0.42
CA GLN A 39 1.20 10.18 0.67
C GLN A 39 0.32 10.12 1.93
N TYR A 40 -0.48 9.06 2.05
CA TYR A 40 -1.40 8.87 3.17
C TYR A 40 -1.16 7.53 3.84
N ALA A 41 -1.33 7.50 5.16
CA ALA A 41 -1.25 6.29 5.97
C ALA A 41 -2.25 6.36 7.14
N SER A 42 -2.63 5.19 7.63
CA SER A 42 -3.38 4.98 8.87
C SER A 42 -2.68 3.91 9.70
N GLY A 43 -2.63 4.10 11.02
CA GLY A 43 -1.94 3.20 11.95
C GLY A 43 -0.40 3.32 11.93
N ASN A 44 0.15 4.36 11.31
CA ASN A 44 1.59 4.63 11.29
C ASN A 44 2.12 4.91 12.70
N ARG A 45 3.27 4.35 13.06
CA ARG A 45 3.94 4.59 14.36
C ARG A 45 4.73 5.89 14.38
N ASN A 46 5.05 6.41 13.20
CA ASN A 46 5.87 7.58 13.02
C ASN A 46 5.56 8.21 11.64
N GLU A 47 6.14 9.37 11.35
CA GLU A 47 5.95 10.04 10.06
C GLU A 47 7.07 9.80 9.05
N ARG A 48 8.01 8.87 9.33
CA ARG A 48 9.14 8.60 8.43
C ARG A 48 8.68 8.05 7.08
N TYR A 49 7.52 7.40 7.04
CA TYR A 49 6.92 6.93 5.79
C TYR A 49 6.81 8.03 4.72
N LYS A 50 6.55 9.28 5.13
CA LYS A 50 6.41 10.44 4.22
C LYS A 50 7.70 10.77 3.46
N LYS A 51 8.85 10.32 3.95
CA LYS A 51 10.18 10.52 3.34
C LYS A 51 10.58 9.35 2.44
N ILE A 52 9.80 8.28 2.41
CA ILE A 52 10.10 7.10 1.61
C ILE A 52 9.67 7.37 0.18
N ILE A 53 10.67 7.48 -0.68
CA ILE A 53 10.52 7.51 -2.13
C ILE A 53 10.98 6.15 -2.63
N PHE A 54 10.19 5.54 -3.51
CA PHE A 54 10.60 4.30 -4.15
C PHE A 54 10.43 4.41 -5.67
N SER A 55 11.31 3.72 -6.38
CA SER A 55 11.29 3.62 -7.83
C SER A 55 10.39 2.46 -8.27
N ARG A 56 10.08 2.36 -9.57
CA ARG A 56 9.37 1.19 -10.16
C ARG A 56 10.20 -0.11 -10.13
N LYS A 57 11.14 -0.28 -9.19
CA LYS A 57 11.99 -1.47 -8.97
C LYS A 57 11.63 -2.17 -7.64
N GLY A 58 12.22 -3.32 -7.37
CA GLY A 58 11.94 -4.12 -6.16
C GLY A 58 10.49 -4.59 -6.05
N MET A 59 10.03 -4.76 -4.81
CA MET A 59 8.66 -5.19 -4.46
C MET A 59 7.59 -4.35 -5.15
N ILE A 60 7.65 -3.03 -5.00
CA ILE A 60 6.63 -2.16 -5.58
C ILE A 60 6.72 -2.17 -7.11
N GLY A 61 7.93 -2.21 -7.67
CA GLY A 61 8.13 -2.40 -9.09
C GLY A 61 7.46 -3.66 -9.65
N ASN A 62 7.42 -4.74 -8.88
CA ASN A 62 6.76 -5.98 -9.29
C ASN A 62 5.23 -5.83 -9.33
N VAL A 63 4.64 -5.19 -8.32
CA VAL A 63 3.20 -4.85 -8.31
C VAL A 63 2.85 -4.00 -9.53
N LEU A 64 3.68 -2.99 -9.81
CA LEU A 64 3.47 -2.11 -10.96
C LEU A 64 3.63 -2.78 -12.32
N ARG A 65 4.60 -3.68 -12.47
CA ARG A 65 4.84 -4.36 -13.76
C ARG A 65 3.81 -5.44 -14.03
N SER A 66 3.44 -6.20 -13.00
CA SER A 66 2.50 -7.30 -13.14
C SER A 66 1.05 -6.82 -13.22
N GLY A 67 0.75 -5.63 -12.67
CA GLY A 67 -0.62 -5.19 -12.47
C GLY A 67 -1.41 -6.10 -11.52
N ARG A 68 -0.71 -6.92 -10.73
CA ARG A 68 -1.30 -7.91 -9.82
C ARG A 68 -0.92 -7.59 -8.39
N LEU A 69 -1.81 -7.97 -7.47
CA LEU A 69 -1.51 -7.92 -6.06
C LEU A 69 -0.29 -8.78 -5.71
N MET A 70 0.46 -8.35 -4.72
CA MET A 70 1.59 -9.07 -4.15
C MET A 70 1.34 -9.33 -2.67
N MET A 71 1.50 -10.58 -2.25
CA MET A 71 1.41 -10.98 -0.86
C MET A 71 2.80 -11.23 -0.28
N ILE A 72 3.03 -10.71 0.92
CA ILE A 72 4.22 -10.92 1.73
C ILE A 72 3.74 -11.57 3.03
N PRO A 73 3.59 -12.90 3.06
CA PRO A 73 3.04 -13.58 4.23
C PRO A 73 4.00 -13.52 5.43
N SER A 74 5.30 -13.40 5.16
CA SER A 74 6.33 -13.24 6.19
C SER A 74 7.54 -12.48 5.63
N PHE A 75 7.94 -11.41 6.31
CA PHE A 75 9.08 -10.58 5.96
C PHE A 75 10.20 -10.72 6.99
N PHE A 76 11.34 -11.21 6.52
CA PHE A 76 12.60 -11.26 7.26
C PHE A 76 13.70 -10.71 6.35
N PRO A 77 14.22 -9.50 6.61
CA PRO A 77 15.31 -8.96 5.82
C PRO A 77 16.55 -9.87 5.97
N LYS A 78 17.18 -10.20 4.85
CA LYS A 78 18.38 -11.03 4.78
C LYS A 78 19.60 -10.17 4.49
N SER A 79 20.77 -10.67 4.88
CA SER A 79 22.04 -10.07 4.49
C SER A 79 22.15 -10.02 2.97
N GLY A 80 22.25 -8.82 2.40
CA GLY A 80 22.34 -8.58 0.95
C GLY A 80 21.06 -8.04 0.31
N ASP A 81 19.93 -8.00 1.02
CA ASP A 81 18.72 -7.33 0.53
C ASP A 81 18.99 -5.82 0.43
N ASP A 82 18.49 -5.18 -0.64
CA ASP A 82 18.46 -3.72 -0.74
C ASP A 82 17.35 -3.19 0.19
N PRO A 83 17.69 -2.48 1.29
CA PRO A 83 16.69 -2.00 2.25
C PRO A 83 15.70 -1.01 1.64
N SER A 84 16.06 -0.35 0.53
CA SER A 84 15.19 0.59 -0.16
C SER A 84 13.97 -0.09 -0.78
N GLU A 85 14.05 -1.38 -1.13
CA GLU A 85 12.93 -2.16 -1.69
C GLU A 85 11.85 -2.48 -0.67
N TYR A 86 12.20 -2.46 0.63
CA TYR A 86 11.32 -2.80 1.75
C TYR A 86 11.20 -1.66 2.77
N ALA A 87 11.55 -0.43 2.37
CA ALA A 87 11.68 0.71 3.29
C ALA A 87 10.43 0.95 4.14
N ILE A 88 9.23 0.77 3.57
CA ILE A 88 7.97 0.94 4.29
C ILE A 88 7.73 -0.17 5.32
N LEU A 89 8.08 -1.42 5.00
CA LEU A 89 8.00 -2.54 5.94
C LEU A 89 8.97 -2.31 7.11
N LEU A 90 10.19 -1.84 6.83
CA LEU A 90 11.19 -1.53 7.85
C LEU A 90 10.78 -0.34 8.73
N ALA A 91 10.30 0.75 8.13
CA ALA A 91 9.93 1.98 8.84
C ALA A 91 8.75 1.78 9.81
N GLU A 92 7.82 0.88 9.48
CA GLU A 92 6.63 0.60 10.28
C GLU A 92 6.71 -0.72 11.07
N GLY A 93 7.81 -1.47 10.92
CA GLY A 93 8.04 -2.74 11.60
C GLY A 93 7.08 -3.85 11.15
N LEU A 94 6.67 -3.83 9.88
CA LEU A 94 5.74 -4.80 9.31
C LEU A 94 6.43 -6.15 9.09
N LYS A 95 5.72 -7.22 9.44
CA LYS A 95 6.15 -8.62 9.29
C LYS A 95 5.35 -9.37 8.24
N SER A 96 4.17 -8.87 7.88
CA SER A 96 3.46 -9.32 6.69
C SER A 96 2.72 -8.15 6.04
N ALA A 97 2.44 -8.25 4.74
CA ALA A 97 1.74 -7.21 4.01
C ALA A 97 1.09 -7.75 2.73
N VAL A 98 0.12 -7.00 2.22
CA VAL A 98 -0.43 -7.12 0.88
C VAL A 98 -0.27 -5.77 0.19
N ALA A 99 0.23 -5.78 -1.03
CA ALA A 99 0.31 -4.61 -1.89
C ALA A 99 -0.56 -4.83 -3.13
N VAL A 100 -1.44 -3.88 -3.43
CA VAL A 100 -2.39 -3.95 -4.56
C VAL A 100 -2.19 -2.70 -5.44
N PRO A 101 -2.11 -2.85 -6.77
CA PRO A 101 -2.04 -1.68 -7.65
C PRO A 101 -3.35 -0.89 -7.57
N VAL A 102 -3.24 0.44 -7.54
CA VAL A 102 -4.39 1.34 -7.68
C VAL A 102 -4.45 1.75 -9.14
N MET A 103 -5.53 1.37 -9.80
CA MET A 103 -5.78 1.59 -11.22
C MET A 103 -6.73 2.75 -11.41
N HIS A 104 -6.45 3.63 -12.36
CA HIS A 104 -7.45 4.53 -12.91
C HIS A 104 -7.52 4.28 -14.41
N GLU A 105 -8.71 3.91 -14.91
CA GLU A 105 -8.89 3.37 -16.26
C GLU A 105 -7.89 2.21 -16.50
N GLU A 106 -7.02 2.35 -17.50
CA GLU A 106 -6.02 1.33 -17.86
C GLU A 106 -4.62 1.63 -17.29
N SER A 107 -4.49 2.66 -16.45
CA SER A 107 -3.19 3.13 -15.94
C SER A 107 -3.05 2.95 -14.44
N ILE A 108 -1.93 2.38 -14.00
CA ILE A 108 -1.59 2.32 -12.59
C ILE A 108 -1.19 3.72 -12.10
N CYS A 109 -1.98 4.29 -11.20
CA CYS A 109 -1.72 5.60 -10.61
C CYS A 109 -1.07 5.51 -9.22
N GLY A 110 -1.10 4.35 -8.57
CA GLY A 110 -0.53 4.16 -7.25
C GLY A 110 -0.48 2.72 -6.77
N VAL A 111 -0.13 2.56 -5.49
CA VAL A 111 -0.12 1.28 -4.78
C VAL A 111 -0.72 1.45 -3.39
N LEU A 112 -1.71 0.62 -3.09
CA LEU A 112 -2.28 0.45 -1.77
C LEU A 112 -1.51 -0.66 -1.05
N LEU A 113 -1.15 -0.43 0.22
CA LEU A 113 -0.50 -1.43 1.06
C LEU A 113 -1.24 -1.56 2.38
N VAL A 114 -1.50 -2.80 2.78
CA VAL A 114 -2.04 -3.18 4.09
C VAL A 114 -1.02 -4.10 4.75
N GLY A 115 -0.70 -3.87 6.03
CA GLY A 115 0.36 -4.59 6.71
C GLY A 115 0.10 -4.87 8.18
N CYS A 116 0.72 -5.95 8.67
CA CYS A 116 0.69 -6.40 10.05
C CYS A 116 2.11 -6.46 10.61
N ARG A 117 2.26 -6.17 11.91
CA ARG A 117 3.54 -6.25 12.65
C ARG A 117 3.79 -7.63 13.24
N GLN A 118 2.84 -8.53 13.01
CA GLN A 118 2.94 -9.96 13.26
C GLN A 118 2.81 -10.71 11.94
N ILE A 119 3.33 -11.93 11.88
CA ILE A 119 3.21 -12.79 10.70
C ILE A 119 1.74 -13.18 10.56
N ARG A 120 1.15 -12.86 9.41
CA ARG A 120 -0.24 -13.13 9.10
C ARG A 120 -0.43 -13.26 7.60
N VAL A 121 -1.26 -14.22 7.19
CA VAL A 121 -1.72 -14.35 5.81
C VAL A 121 -3.08 -13.66 5.69
N PHE A 122 -3.26 -12.86 4.65
CA PHE A 122 -4.53 -12.24 4.30
C PHE A 122 -5.24 -13.14 3.29
N THR A 123 -6.45 -13.59 3.60
CA THR A 123 -7.22 -14.50 2.73
C THR A 123 -8.61 -13.94 2.53
N GLU A 124 -9.40 -13.89 3.60
CA GLU A 124 -10.79 -13.42 3.58
C GLU A 124 -10.88 -11.91 3.32
N GLU A 125 -9.84 -11.17 3.69
CA GLU A 125 -9.78 -9.72 3.60
C GLU A 125 -9.34 -9.22 2.22
N LEU A 126 -8.81 -10.10 1.36
CA LEU A 126 -8.26 -9.70 0.06
C LEU A 126 -9.28 -9.00 -0.82
N SER A 127 -10.54 -9.46 -0.82
CA SER A 127 -11.63 -8.83 -1.57
C SER A 127 -11.85 -7.39 -1.14
N LYS A 128 -11.85 -7.10 0.18
CA LYS A 128 -11.98 -5.75 0.72
C LYS A 128 -10.81 -4.85 0.32
N ILE A 129 -9.58 -5.38 0.35
CA ILE A 129 -8.37 -4.64 -0.05
C ILE A 129 -8.43 -4.27 -1.54
N VAL A 130 -8.85 -5.22 -2.40
CA VAL A 130 -9.01 -4.97 -3.84
C VAL A 130 -10.10 -3.93 -4.10
N SER A 131 -11.28 -4.06 -3.50
CA SER A 131 -12.37 -3.08 -3.67
C SER A 131 -11.98 -1.68 -3.16
N ALA A 132 -11.18 -1.59 -2.09
CA ALA A 132 -10.65 -0.31 -1.64
C ALA A 132 -9.65 0.29 -2.65
N ALA A 133 -8.82 -0.53 -3.29
CA ALA A 133 -7.91 -0.07 -4.35
C ALA A 133 -8.67 0.45 -5.58
N GLU A 134 -9.76 -0.22 -5.98
CA GLU A 134 -10.64 0.24 -7.06
C GLU A 134 -11.26 1.59 -6.73
N TRP A 135 -11.87 1.73 -5.55
CA TRP A 135 -12.47 2.99 -5.10
C TRP A 135 -11.46 4.14 -5.02
N LEU A 136 -10.25 3.87 -4.55
CA LEU A 136 -9.16 4.85 -4.52
C LEU A 136 -8.80 5.31 -5.93
N GLY A 137 -8.77 4.38 -6.89
CA GLY A 137 -8.55 4.65 -8.30
C GLY A 137 -9.54 5.66 -8.88
N ASP A 138 -10.83 5.41 -8.67
CA ASP A 138 -11.92 6.27 -9.14
C ASP A 138 -11.90 7.66 -8.48
N THR A 139 -11.51 7.74 -7.20
CA THR A 139 -11.53 8.99 -6.42
C THR A 139 -10.34 9.91 -6.72
N LEU A 140 -9.18 9.38 -7.10
CA LEU A 140 -7.94 10.15 -7.24
C LEU A 140 -7.89 11.08 -8.47
N ARG A 141 -8.88 10.99 -9.38
CA ARG A 141 -8.93 11.80 -10.62
C ARG A 141 -10.31 12.41 -10.90
N SER A 142 -11.25 12.30 -9.96
CA SER A 142 -12.56 12.97 -9.98
C SER A 142 -12.51 14.40 -9.45
#